data_AF-A0AAW2KHT6-F1
#
_entry.id   AF-A0AAW2KHT6-F1
#
_cell.length_a   1.000
_cell.length_b   1.000
_cell.length_c   1.000
_cell.angle_alpha   90.00
_cell.angle_beta   90.00
_cell.angle_gamma   90.00
#
_symmetry.space_group_name_H-M   'P 1'
#
loop_
_entity.id
_entity.type
_entity.pdbx_description
1 polymer ?
#
loop_
_entity_poly.entity_id
_entity_poly.type
_entity_poly.pdbx_seq_one_letter_code
_entity_poly.pdbx_strand_id
1 'polypeptide(L)'
;MANLMLSLSLLAITWSSLALAHEPSPLQDFCVADFNAPVRVNGFACLDPKQVTSDHFLFRGLNIPGNTSNPLGAFINRPTVLQIPGLNTLGISTVRVDYRPGGVVPPHRHPRASEILTVLEGTVLVGFVTSDPENRLISKVLQKGDVFVFPSALFTSSKTLGKGMPSQSHF
;
A
#
# COMPACT_ATOMS: atom_id res chain seq x y z
N MET A 1 38.78 -32.14 1.02
CA MET A 1 37.42 -32.47 0.56
C MET A 1 36.34 -32.01 1.54
N ALA A 2 36.46 -32.27 2.85
CA ALA A 2 35.48 -31.83 3.86
C ALA A 2 35.20 -30.31 3.87
N ASN A 3 36.23 -29.46 3.79
CA ASN A 3 36.04 -28.00 3.76
C ASN A 3 35.32 -27.49 2.50
N LEU A 4 35.48 -28.18 1.36
CA LEU A 4 34.78 -27.83 0.12
C LEU A 4 33.31 -28.25 0.18
N MET A 5 33.03 -29.41 0.78
CA MET A 5 31.65 -29.86 1.03
C MET A 5 30.93 -28.97 2.05
N LEU A 6 31.65 -28.48 3.06
CA LEU A 6 31.12 -27.53 4.05
C LEU A 6 30.83 -26.15 3.44
N SER A 7 31.72 -25.65 2.58
CA SER A 7 31.48 -24.36 1.90
C SER A 7 30.35 -24.43 0.88
N LEU A 8 30.21 -25.53 0.12
CA LEU A 8 29.09 -25.76 -0.80
C LEU A 8 27.75 -25.87 -0.07
N SER A 9 27.72 -26.51 1.10
CA SER A 9 26.50 -26.62 1.91
C SER A 9 26.10 -25.29 2.55
N LEU A 10 27.06 -24.50 3.06
CA LEU A 10 26.80 -23.12 3.50
C LEU A 10 26.25 -22.24 2.36
N LEU A 11 26.83 -22.32 1.15
CA LEU A 11 26.35 -21.57 -0.01
C LEU A 11 24.90 -21.94 -0.38
N ALA A 12 24.56 -23.23 -0.36
CA ALA A 12 23.21 -23.73 -0.65
C ALA A 12 22.17 -23.27 0.39
N ILE A 13 22.54 -23.19 1.66
CA ILE A 13 21.67 -22.69 2.74
C ILE A 13 21.45 -21.17 2.60
N THR A 14 22.49 -20.42 2.23
CA THR A 14 22.36 -18.97 1.99
C THR A 14 21.53 -18.64 0.75
N TRP A 15 21.56 -19.48 -0.29
CA TRP A 15 20.78 -19.24 -1.52
C TRP A 15 19.30 -19.56 -1.35
N SER A 16 18.96 -20.54 -0.51
CA SER A 16 17.58 -20.95 -0.23
C SER A 16 16.84 -20.02 0.75
N SER A 17 17.55 -19.07 1.38
CA SER A 17 16.98 -18.10 2.33
C SER A 17 16.69 -16.72 1.72
N LEU A 18 16.87 -16.55 0.41
CA LEU A 18 16.41 -15.36 -0.32
C LEU A 18 14.88 -15.41 -0.52
N ALA A 19 14.13 -15.20 0.56
CA ALA A 19 12.70 -14.97 0.47
C ALA A 19 12.44 -13.52 0.02
N LEU A 20 12.08 -13.33 -1.26
CA LEU A 20 11.53 -12.05 -1.70
C LEU A 20 10.11 -11.91 -1.13
N ALA A 21 9.96 -11.11 -0.06
CA ALA A 21 8.67 -10.78 0.54
C ALA A 21 7.96 -9.62 -0.18
N HIS A 22 8.11 -9.55 -1.50
CA HIS A 22 7.39 -8.61 -2.36
C HIS A 22 6.40 -9.36 -3.23
N GLU A 23 5.40 -8.66 -3.77
CA GLU A 23 4.45 -9.27 -4.69
C GLU A 23 5.20 -9.87 -5.88
N PRO A 24 4.98 -11.16 -6.23
CA PRO A 24 5.60 -11.75 -7.40
C PRO A 24 5.18 -10.98 -8.65
N SER A 25 6.11 -10.79 -9.59
CA SER A 25 5.76 -10.25 -10.90
C SER A 25 4.67 -11.11 -11.55
N PRO A 26 3.67 -10.51 -12.20
CA PRO A 26 2.63 -11.26 -12.88
C PRO A 26 3.25 -12.10 -14.01
N LEU A 27 2.78 -13.34 -14.15
CA LEU A 27 3.24 -14.29 -15.18
C LEU A 27 2.39 -14.24 -16.46
N GLN A 28 1.34 -13.43 -16.45
CA GLN A 28 0.36 -13.23 -17.53
C GLN A 28 -0.23 -11.82 -17.41
N ASP A 29 -0.97 -11.38 -18.44
CA ASP A 29 -1.52 -10.01 -18.51
C ASP A 29 -2.41 -9.66 -17.31
N PHE A 30 -3.24 -10.60 -16.83
CA PHE A 30 -4.08 -10.41 -15.66
C PHE A 30 -4.42 -11.74 -14.97
N CYS A 31 -4.74 -11.68 -13.67
CA CYS A 31 -5.28 -12.79 -12.90
C CYS A 31 -6.32 -12.22 -11.93
N VAL A 32 -7.57 -12.08 -12.39
CA VAL A 32 -8.65 -11.54 -11.54
C VAL A 32 -8.93 -12.50 -10.39
N ALA A 33 -8.95 -12.02 -9.15
CA ALA A 33 -9.19 -12.84 -7.96
C ALA A 33 -10.52 -13.60 -8.03
N ASP A 34 -10.46 -14.92 -7.88
CA ASP A 34 -11.62 -15.78 -7.64
C ASP A 34 -11.80 -16.00 -6.13
N PHE A 35 -12.82 -15.35 -5.56
CA PHE A 35 -13.14 -15.49 -4.14
C PHE A 35 -13.89 -16.78 -3.78
N ASN A 36 -14.37 -17.53 -4.78
CA ASN A 36 -15.08 -18.79 -4.58
C ASN A 36 -14.20 -20.02 -4.79
N ALA A 37 -12.93 -19.83 -5.18
CA ALA A 37 -12.00 -20.91 -5.37
C ALA A 37 -11.81 -21.70 -4.06
N PRO A 38 -11.90 -23.05 -4.07
CA PRO A 38 -11.76 -23.88 -2.87
C PRO A 38 -10.29 -24.02 -2.43
N VAL A 39 -9.35 -23.50 -3.21
CA VAL A 39 -7.91 -23.61 -2.98
C VAL A 39 -7.35 -22.37 -2.31
N ARG A 40 -6.44 -22.57 -1.36
CA ARG A 40 -5.71 -21.49 -0.70
C ARG A 40 -4.30 -21.39 -1.27
N VAL A 41 -3.98 -20.22 -1.82
CA VAL A 41 -2.66 -19.86 -2.38
C VAL A 41 -2.15 -18.57 -1.74
N ASN A 42 -0.92 -18.16 -2.06
CA ASN A 42 -0.47 -16.81 -1.74
C ASN A 42 -1.19 -15.82 -2.68
N GLY A 43 -1.95 -14.87 -2.13
CA GLY A 43 -2.90 -14.05 -2.90
C GLY A 43 -4.21 -14.80 -3.14
N PHE A 44 -4.71 -14.77 -4.38
CA PHE A 44 -5.96 -15.42 -4.78
C PHE A 44 -5.75 -16.26 -6.04
N ALA A 45 -6.52 -17.35 -6.16
CA ALA A 45 -6.65 -18.06 -7.42
C ALA A 45 -7.28 -17.14 -8.49
N CYS A 46 -7.04 -17.44 -9.77
CA CYS A 46 -7.55 -16.64 -10.87
C CYS A 46 -8.92 -17.16 -11.33
N LEU A 47 -9.84 -16.25 -11.67
CA LEU A 47 -11.01 -16.57 -12.47
C LEU A 47 -10.62 -17.07 -13.87
N ASP A 48 -11.51 -17.82 -14.51
CA ASP A 48 -11.39 -18.13 -15.95
C ASP A 48 -11.33 -16.82 -16.75
N PRO A 49 -10.29 -16.59 -17.57
CA PRO A 49 -10.16 -15.38 -18.39
C PRO A 49 -11.39 -15.07 -19.25
N LYS A 50 -12.18 -16.09 -19.65
CA LYS A 50 -13.41 -15.92 -20.43
C LYS A 50 -14.56 -15.28 -19.64
N GLN A 51 -14.51 -15.31 -18.31
CA GLN A 51 -15.51 -14.73 -17.42
C GLN A 51 -15.14 -13.29 -17.00
N VAL A 52 -13.92 -12.84 -17.35
CA VAL A 52 -13.42 -11.53 -16.94
C VAL A 52 -14.09 -10.41 -17.74
N THR A 53 -14.62 -9.42 -17.02
CA THR A 53 -15.18 -8.17 -17.58
C THR A 53 -14.42 -6.95 -17.06
N SER A 54 -14.68 -5.79 -17.67
CA SER A 54 -14.12 -4.50 -17.23
C SER A 54 -14.48 -4.14 -15.78
N ASP A 55 -15.62 -4.62 -15.29
CA ASP A 55 -16.09 -4.31 -13.94
C ASP A 55 -15.18 -4.90 -12.86
N HIS A 56 -14.44 -5.97 -13.15
CA HIS A 56 -13.44 -6.52 -12.23
C HIS A 56 -12.24 -5.59 -11.99
N PHE A 57 -12.02 -4.60 -12.85
CA PHE A 57 -10.93 -3.63 -12.77
C PHE A 57 -11.41 -2.24 -12.31
N LEU A 58 -12.71 -2.11 -12.01
CA LEU A 58 -13.34 -0.82 -11.74
C LEU A 58 -13.76 -0.71 -10.28
N PHE A 59 -13.35 0.39 -9.65
CA PHE A 59 -13.96 0.87 -8.41
C PHE A 59 -14.53 2.27 -8.62
N ARG A 60 -15.76 2.49 -8.17
CA ARG A 60 -16.42 3.80 -8.14
C ARG A 60 -16.57 4.23 -6.69
N GLY A 61 -16.33 5.52 -6.41
CA GLY A 61 -16.57 6.08 -5.08
C GLY A 61 -15.38 6.80 -4.46
N LEU A 62 -14.18 6.76 -5.03
CA LEU A 62 -13.05 7.58 -4.57
C LEU A 62 -13.28 9.09 -4.79
N ASN A 63 -14.28 9.47 -5.59
CA ASN A 63 -14.70 10.87 -5.72
C ASN A 63 -15.61 11.35 -4.58
N ILE A 64 -16.15 10.43 -3.76
CA ILE A 64 -17.09 10.74 -2.68
C ILE A 64 -16.28 10.90 -1.38
N PRO A 65 -16.33 12.08 -0.73
CA PRO A 65 -15.64 12.28 0.54
C PRO A 65 -16.22 11.39 1.65
N GLY A 66 -15.34 10.83 2.47
CA GLY A 66 -15.70 10.03 3.62
C GLY A 66 -16.19 10.81 4.85
N ASN A 67 -16.80 10.10 5.80
CA ASN A 67 -17.23 10.71 7.05
C ASN A 67 -16.07 10.88 8.04
N THR A 68 -15.62 12.13 8.20
CA THR A 68 -14.54 12.51 9.12
C THR A 68 -15.03 12.88 10.53
N SER A 69 -16.31 12.66 10.85
CA SER A 69 -16.90 12.94 12.17
C SER A 69 -16.59 11.83 13.17
N ASN A 70 -15.29 11.60 13.38
CA ASN A 70 -14.75 10.58 14.28
C ASN A 70 -13.57 11.18 15.08
N PRO A 71 -13.09 10.51 16.15
CA PRO A 71 -12.04 11.05 17.01
C PRO A 71 -10.74 11.40 16.28
N LEU A 72 -10.38 10.64 15.25
CA LEU A 72 -9.19 10.89 14.44
C LEU A 72 -9.38 12.07 13.47
N GLY A 73 -10.62 12.38 13.12
CA GLY A 73 -10.92 13.42 12.14
C GLY A 73 -10.47 13.07 10.73
N ALA A 74 -10.29 11.78 10.44
CA ALA A 74 -9.86 11.28 9.14
C ALA A 74 -10.72 10.08 8.72
N PHE A 75 -10.92 9.89 7.42
CA PHE A 75 -11.57 8.73 6.85
C PHE A 75 -10.69 8.13 5.76
N ILE A 76 -10.57 6.81 5.75
CA ILE A 76 -9.67 6.07 4.86
C ILE A 76 -10.53 5.16 3.97
N ASN A 77 -10.67 5.51 2.69
CA ASN A 77 -11.33 4.67 1.68
C ASN A 77 -10.28 3.87 0.88
N ARG A 78 -10.12 2.58 1.20
CA ARG A 78 -9.08 1.71 0.63
C ARG A 78 -9.70 0.60 -0.22
N PRO A 79 -9.89 0.80 -1.53
CA PRO A 79 -10.22 -0.31 -2.41
C PRO A 79 -9.00 -1.21 -2.57
N THR A 80 -9.08 -2.39 -1.97
CA THR A 80 -8.10 -3.46 -2.11
C THR A 80 -8.52 -4.42 -3.21
N VAL A 81 -7.79 -5.52 -3.38
CA VAL A 81 -8.20 -6.65 -4.25
C VAL A 81 -9.63 -7.13 -3.96
N LEU A 82 -10.12 -6.99 -2.73
CA LEU A 82 -11.50 -7.36 -2.37
C LEU A 82 -12.57 -6.48 -3.03
N GLN A 83 -12.22 -5.24 -3.40
CA GLN A 83 -13.11 -4.30 -4.09
C GLN A 83 -12.77 -4.17 -5.58
N ILE A 84 -11.50 -4.39 -5.95
CA ILE A 84 -11.01 -4.41 -7.34
C ILE A 84 -10.31 -5.76 -7.56
N PRO A 85 -11.06 -6.83 -7.91
CA PRO A 85 -10.50 -8.17 -8.07
C PRO A 85 -9.36 -8.25 -9.09
N GLY A 86 -9.34 -7.35 -10.08
CA GLY A 86 -8.28 -7.22 -11.06
C GLY A 86 -6.93 -6.74 -10.52
N LEU A 87 -6.83 -6.26 -9.27
CA LEU A 87 -5.56 -5.91 -8.63
C LEU A 87 -4.69 -7.12 -8.30
N ASN A 88 -5.28 -8.32 -8.25
CA ASN A 88 -4.54 -9.53 -7.90
C ASN A 88 -3.36 -9.74 -8.86
N THR A 89 -2.18 -10.03 -8.30
CA THR A 89 -0.87 -10.15 -8.97
C THR A 89 -0.24 -8.87 -9.55
N LEU A 90 -0.92 -7.71 -9.50
CA LEU A 90 -0.42 -6.48 -10.14
C LEU A 90 0.52 -5.64 -9.26
N GLY A 91 0.67 -5.97 -7.97
CA GLY A 91 1.62 -5.28 -7.08
C GLY A 91 1.26 -3.83 -6.73
N ILE A 92 0.04 -3.37 -7.05
CA ILE A 92 -0.44 -2.02 -6.77
C ILE A 92 -1.77 -2.04 -6.00
N SER A 93 -2.08 -0.95 -5.32
CA SER A 93 -3.38 -0.69 -4.73
C SER A 93 -3.64 0.82 -4.70
N THR A 94 -4.74 1.27 -4.12
CA THR A 94 -4.95 2.71 -3.91
C THR A 94 -5.76 2.95 -2.65
N VAL A 95 -5.64 4.15 -2.10
CA VAL A 95 -6.47 4.60 -0.98
C VAL A 95 -6.70 6.10 -1.10
N ARG A 96 -7.91 6.55 -0.75
CA ARG A 96 -8.20 7.96 -0.52
C ARG A 96 -8.29 8.22 0.98
N VAL A 97 -7.70 9.33 1.42
CA VAL A 97 -7.87 9.81 2.80
C VAL A 97 -8.49 11.19 2.79
N ASP A 98 -9.61 11.35 3.49
CA ASP A 98 -10.26 12.63 3.72
C ASP A 98 -10.02 13.07 5.17
N TYR A 99 -9.77 14.36 5.38
CA TYR A 99 -9.57 14.92 6.71
C TYR A 99 -10.58 16.04 7.00
N ARG A 100 -10.92 16.21 8.28
CA ARG A 100 -11.41 17.50 8.80
C ARG A 100 -10.23 18.34 9.29
N PRO A 101 -10.37 19.66 9.48
CA PRO A 101 -9.33 20.48 10.10
C PRO A 101 -8.77 19.87 11.40
N GLY A 102 -7.44 19.75 11.49
CA GLY A 102 -6.72 19.10 12.58
C GLY A 102 -6.76 17.56 12.61
N GLY A 103 -7.42 16.91 11.64
CA GLY A 103 -7.48 15.45 11.52
C GLY A 103 -6.11 14.79 11.32
N VAL A 104 -6.00 13.54 11.73
CA VAL A 104 -4.74 12.78 11.75
C VAL A 104 -4.94 11.34 11.29
N VAL A 105 -4.00 10.85 10.49
CA VAL A 105 -3.73 9.41 10.37
C VAL A 105 -2.54 9.12 11.29
N PRO A 106 -2.75 8.35 12.37
CA PRO A 106 -1.71 8.12 13.37
C PRO A 106 -0.51 7.36 12.80
N PRO A 107 0.61 7.32 13.54
CA PRO A 107 1.76 6.51 13.18
C PRO A 107 1.36 5.05 12.89
N HIS A 108 1.61 4.61 11.66
CA HIS A 108 1.33 3.25 11.19
C HIS A 108 2.41 2.80 10.20
N ARG A 109 2.34 1.57 9.69
CA ARG A 109 3.32 1.05 8.71
C ARG A 109 2.65 0.18 7.65
N HIS A 110 3.27 0.13 6.47
CA HIS A 110 2.92 -0.78 5.40
C HIS A 110 4.00 -1.85 5.28
N PRO A 111 3.79 -3.06 5.83
CA PRO A 111 4.87 -4.05 5.97
C PRO A 111 5.38 -4.63 4.66
N ARG A 112 4.66 -4.44 3.54
CA ARG A 112 4.96 -5.05 2.24
C ARG A 112 4.90 -4.09 1.05
N ALA A 113 4.69 -2.79 1.30
CA ALA A 113 4.51 -1.81 0.23
C ALA A 113 5.11 -0.46 0.63
N SER A 114 5.74 0.19 -0.34
CA SER A 114 5.94 1.64 -0.32
C SER A 114 4.62 2.33 -0.63
N GLU A 115 4.54 3.62 -0.34
CA GLU A 115 3.35 4.43 -0.58
C GLU A 115 3.76 5.72 -1.30
N ILE A 116 3.02 6.13 -2.31
CA ILE A 116 3.14 7.46 -2.90
C ILE A 116 1.84 8.23 -2.69
N LEU A 117 1.95 9.38 -2.03
CA LEU A 117 0.83 10.25 -1.69
C LEU A 117 0.83 11.47 -2.59
N THR A 118 -0.35 11.84 -3.10
CA THR A 118 -0.61 13.12 -3.77
C THR A 118 -1.69 13.89 -3.01
N VAL A 119 -1.46 15.17 -2.74
CA VAL A 119 -2.47 16.03 -2.12
C VAL A 119 -3.44 16.53 -3.19
N LEU A 120 -4.70 16.14 -3.10
CA LEU A 120 -5.74 16.58 -4.03
C LEU A 120 -6.33 17.94 -3.59
N GLU A 121 -6.39 18.19 -2.29
CA GLU A 121 -6.90 19.43 -1.71
C GLU A 121 -6.28 19.72 -0.33
N GLY A 122 -6.17 21.00 0.02
CA GLY A 122 -5.73 21.47 1.33
C GLY A 122 -4.22 21.39 1.57
N THR A 123 -3.85 21.34 2.85
CA THR A 123 -2.46 21.36 3.33
C THR A 123 -2.28 20.26 4.38
N VAL A 124 -1.30 19.37 4.17
CA VAL A 124 -1.06 18.23 5.05
C VAL A 124 0.41 18.12 5.42
N LEU A 125 0.70 18.03 6.71
CA LEU A 125 1.98 17.61 7.24
C LEU A 125 2.07 16.09 7.12
N VAL A 126 3.11 15.60 6.44
CA VAL A 126 3.42 14.18 6.37
C VAL A 126 4.80 13.91 6.96
N GLY A 127 5.05 12.67 7.36
CA GLY A 127 6.40 12.24 7.68
C GLY A 127 6.53 10.75 7.94
N PHE A 128 7.78 10.28 7.92
CA PHE A 128 8.15 8.93 8.34
C PHE A 128 9.40 8.95 9.21
N VAL A 129 9.61 7.88 9.96
CA VAL A 129 10.75 7.70 10.85
C VAL A 129 11.68 6.65 10.25
N THR A 130 12.98 6.97 10.14
CA THR A 130 14.00 6.01 9.71
C THR A 130 14.17 4.89 10.75
N SER A 131 14.69 3.74 10.32
CA SER A 131 15.01 2.64 11.23
C SER A 131 16.12 2.98 12.22
N ASP A 132 16.29 2.10 13.21
CA ASP A 132 17.45 2.06 14.12
C ASP A 132 18.79 2.11 13.34
N PRO A 133 19.83 2.81 13.83
CA PRO A 133 19.93 3.47 15.14
C PRO A 133 19.32 4.88 15.22
N GLU A 134 19.12 5.56 14.10
CA GLU A 134 18.87 7.00 14.11
C GLU A 134 17.46 7.39 14.57
N ASN A 135 16.45 6.57 14.24
CA ASN A 135 15.04 6.86 14.52
C ASN A 135 14.65 8.31 14.15
N ARG A 136 15.19 8.80 13.02
CA ARG A 136 15.10 10.20 12.60
C ARG A 136 13.79 10.45 11.87
N LEU A 137 13.07 11.49 12.29
CA LEU A 137 11.87 11.96 11.59
C LEU A 137 12.24 12.75 10.33
N ILE A 138 11.72 12.31 9.19
CA ILE A 138 11.72 13.04 7.92
C ILE A 138 10.30 13.51 7.67
N SER A 139 10.07 14.82 7.57
CA SER A 139 8.73 15.39 7.43
C SER A 139 8.68 16.60 6.50
N LYS A 140 7.51 16.86 5.93
CA LYS A 140 7.25 17.99 5.04
C LYS A 140 5.79 18.43 5.12
N VAL A 141 5.55 19.73 5.03
CA VAL A 141 4.21 20.28 4.78
C VAL A 141 3.99 20.30 3.28
N LEU A 142 2.96 19.58 2.83
CA LEU A 142 2.55 19.45 1.43
C LEU A 142 1.33 20.33 1.16
N GLN A 143 1.29 20.91 -0.04
CA GLN A 143 0.17 21.66 -0.60
C GLN A 143 -0.50 20.86 -1.72
N LYS A 144 -1.67 21.31 -2.17
CA LYS A 144 -2.36 20.74 -3.33
C LYS A 144 -1.41 20.56 -4.53
N GLY A 145 -1.38 19.35 -5.09
CA GLY A 145 -0.54 18.96 -6.22
C GLY A 145 0.83 18.41 -5.82
N ASP A 146 1.26 18.59 -4.57
CA ASP A 146 2.53 18.02 -4.10
C ASP A 146 2.42 16.49 -3.97
N VAL A 147 3.55 15.84 -4.21
CA VAL A 147 3.73 14.38 -4.14
C VAL A 147 4.81 14.05 -3.11
N PHE A 148 4.60 13.00 -2.32
CA PHE A 148 5.55 12.52 -1.32
C PHE A 148 5.59 11.00 -1.26
N VAL A 149 6.77 10.42 -1.12
CA VAL A 149 6.98 8.97 -1.10
C VAL A 149 7.36 8.52 0.30
N PHE A 150 6.71 7.45 0.77
CA PHE A 150 7.07 6.74 1.98
C PHE A 150 7.74 5.41 1.64
N PRO A 151 8.94 5.14 2.18
CA PRO A 151 9.58 3.84 2.01
C PRO A 151 8.79 2.72 2.68
N SER A 152 8.84 1.54 2.07
CA SER A 152 8.22 0.32 2.63
C SER A 152 8.65 0.07 4.07
N ALA A 153 7.69 -0.43 4.86
CA ALA A 153 7.88 -0.94 6.22
C ALA A 153 8.29 0.07 7.31
N LEU A 154 8.49 1.35 7.00
CA LEU A 154 8.76 2.42 7.96
C LEU A 154 7.47 2.93 8.62
N PHE A 155 7.61 3.54 9.81
CA PHE A 155 6.50 4.21 10.47
C PHE A 155 6.21 5.55 9.79
N THR A 156 4.96 5.73 9.33
CA THR A 156 4.47 6.91 8.60
C THR A 156 3.30 7.55 9.33
N SER A 157 3.11 8.86 9.14
CA SER A 157 1.96 9.59 9.69
C SER A 157 1.60 10.79 8.82
N SER A 158 0.36 11.27 8.96
CA SER A 158 -0.09 12.49 8.28
C SER A 158 -1.13 13.24 9.10
N LYS A 159 -1.09 14.58 9.03
CA LYS A 159 -1.97 15.48 9.77
C LYS A 159 -2.27 16.74 8.97
N THR A 160 -3.52 17.15 8.91
CA THR A 160 -3.86 18.42 8.25
C THR A 160 -3.61 19.64 9.13
N LEU A 161 -3.13 20.73 8.51
CA LEU A 161 -2.75 21.97 9.19
C LEU A 161 -3.72 23.15 8.94
N GLY A 162 -4.73 23.01 8.07
CA GLY A 162 -5.55 24.13 7.57
C GLY A 162 -7.05 24.08 7.89
N LYS A 163 -7.74 25.20 7.61
CA LYS A 163 -9.21 25.33 7.55
C LYS A 163 -9.69 24.95 6.14
N GLY A 164 -10.03 23.69 5.94
CA GLY A 164 -10.57 23.12 4.70
C GLY A 164 -10.70 21.61 4.83
N MET A 165 -11.47 20.93 3.98
CA MET A 165 -11.53 19.46 3.91
C MET A 165 -10.44 18.98 2.93
N PRO A 166 -9.24 18.62 3.40
CA PRO A 166 -8.20 18.10 2.55
C PRO A 166 -8.57 16.68 2.12
N SER A 167 -8.30 16.36 0.87
CA SER A 167 -8.35 15.00 0.37
C SER A 167 -6.99 14.60 -0.19
N GLN A 168 -6.62 13.35 0.05
CA GLN A 168 -5.37 12.76 -0.43
C GLN A 168 -5.70 11.50 -1.20
N SER A 169 -4.93 11.26 -2.26
CA SER A 169 -4.89 9.96 -2.93
C SER A 169 -3.52 9.34 -2.71
N HIS A 170 -3.50 8.07 -2.36
CA HIS A 170 -2.31 7.27 -2.25
C HIS A 170 -2.36 6.19 -3.33
N PHE A 171 -1.21 5.90 -3.93
CA PHE A 171 -0.98 4.78 -4.82
C PHE A 171 0.07 3.85 -4.20
#